data_AF-A0A426V6W3-F1
#
_entry.id   AF-A0A426V6W3-F1
#
_cell.length_a   1.000
_cell.length_b   1.000
_cell.length_c   1.000
_cell.angle_alpha   90.00
_cell.angle_beta   90.00
_cell.angle_gamma   90.00
#
_symmetry.space_group_name_H-M   'P 1'
#
loop_
_entity.id
_entity.type
_entity.pdbx_description
1 polymer ?
#
loop_
_entity_poly.entity_id
_entity_poly.type
_entity_poly.pdbx_seq_one_letter_code
_entity_poly.pdbx_strand_id
1 'polypeptide(L)'
;MKSSSASVKASRPRRLWWCRAAWSTWWCKVPSMNRRALLTSSTALAATALLAACGFQLRQPPRMVFRTVSLSGFANNSPMATELARALEDSGVTVIETALQVAAAASAASGAAPAWLASHVTLQALNDTRDEAVASTTAYSQVRDLSIRTFFKFQVLRGDGSVLIPPTELNLARDIAYNEKDALAKQEESASLHRAMQTDIVAQTLRRLSVIRPSQLTQP
;
A
#
# COMPACT_ATOMS: atom_id res chain seq x y z
N MET A 1 28.05 -51.56 -35.94
CA MET A 1 27.31 -52.84 -36.02
C MET A 1 26.05 -52.73 -35.18
N LYS A 2 24.87 -53.06 -35.78
CA LYS A 2 23.53 -53.34 -35.20
C LYS A 2 22.90 -52.19 -34.37
N SER A 3 21.90 -51.44 -34.87
CA SER A 3 20.51 -51.83 -35.18
C SER A 3 19.83 -52.70 -34.12
N SER A 4 18.85 -52.14 -33.41
CA SER A 4 17.53 -52.78 -33.30
C SER A 4 16.46 -51.77 -32.91
N SER A 5 15.50 -51.66 -33.82
CA SER A 5 14.18 -51.05 -33.70
C SER A 5 13.27 -51.87 -32.77
N ALA A 6 12.32 -51.19 -32.10
CA ALA A 6 11.13 -51.82 -31.53
C ALA A 6 9.91 -50.95 -31.85
N SER A 7 9.06 -51.51 -32.71
CA SER A 7 7.76 -51.02 -33.15
C SER A 7 6.69 -51.40 -32.13
N VAL A 8 5.84 -50.46 -31.71
CA VAL A 8 4.54 -50.78 -31.08
C VAL A 8 3.45 -49.85 -31.60
N LYS A 9 2.73 -50.38 -32.59
CA LYS A 9 1.27 -50.48 -32.77
C LYS A 9 0.36 -49.31 -32.33
N ALA A 10 -0.29 -48.73 -33.33
CA ALA A 10 -1.44 -47.85 -33.25
C ALA A 10 -2.69 -48.50 -32.64
N SER A 11 -3.47 -47.73 -31.89
CA SER A 11 -4.90 -47.99 -31.67
C SER A 11 -5.71 -46.68 -31.73
N ARG A 12 -6.86 -46.79 -32.40
CA ARG A 12 -7.71 -45.76 -33.02
C ARG A 12 -8.43 -44.80 -32.04
N PRO A 13 -8.88 -43.63 -32.53
CA PRO A 13 -9.69 -42.69 -31.74
C PRO A 13 -11.17 -43.12 -31.71
N ARG A 14 -11.79 -43.07 -30.53
CA ARG A 14 -13.25 -43.15 -30.39
C ARG A 14 -13.84 -41.76 -30.33
N ARG A 15 -14.37 -41.32 -31.47
CA ARG A 15 -15.45 -40.32 -31.54
C ARG A 15 -16.66 -40.88 -30.80
N LEU A 16 -17.22 -40.12 -29.87
CA LEU A 16 -18.59 -40.29 -29.43
C LEU A 16 -19.31 -38.95 -29.60
N TRP A 17 -20.34 -39.05 -30.42
CA TRP A 17 -21.20 -38.01 -30.93
C TRP A 17 -22.48 -38.06 -30.07
N TRP A 18 -22.92 -36.89 -29.63
CA TRP A 18 -24.33 -36.51 -29.36
C TRP A 18 -25.02 -37.03 -28.09
N CYS A 19 -25.58 -36.09 -27.34
CA CYS A 19 -27.02 -36.05 -27.12
C CYS A 19 -27.55 -34.61 -27.06
N ARG A 20 -28.66 -34.41 -27.76
CA ARG A 20 -29.48 -33.20 -27.87
C ARG A 20 -30.35 -33.02 -26.62
N ALA A 21 -30.72 -31.76 -26.43
CA ALA A 21 -31.97 -31.26 -25.85
C ALA A 21 -33.03 -32.30 -25.46
N ALA A 22 -33.41 -32.28 -24.18
CA ALA A 22 -34.72 -32.72 -23.72
C ALA A 22 -35.39 -31.55 -23.02
N TRP A 23 -36.36 -30.96 -23.70
CA TRP A 23 -37.35 -30.06 -23.12
C TRP A 23 -38.25 -30.87 -22.18
N SER A 24 -38.21 -30.58 -20.88
CA SER A 24 -39.30 -30.92 -19.96
C SER A 24 -39.88 -29.62 -19.40
N THR A 25 -40.82 -29.04 -20.14
CA THR A 25 -41.77 -28.04 -19.66
C THR A 25 -42.81 -28.73 -18.77
N TRP A 26 -42.40 -29.15 -17.58
CA TRP A 26 -43.30 -29.74 -16.60
C TRP A 26 -43.17 -28.99 -15.27
N TRP A 27 -44.25 -28.27 -14.94
CA TRP A 27 -44.59 -27.69 -13.63
C TRP A 27 -43.92 -26.35 -13.24
N CYS A 28 -44.19 -25.28 -14.01
CA CYS A 28 -44.39 -23.98 -13.37
C CYS A 28 -45.85 -23.89 -12.91
N LYS A 29 -46.12 -24.35 -11.69
CA LYS A 29 -47.29 -23.92 -10.94
C LYS A 29 -47.11 -22.42 -10.74
N VAL A 30 -47.76 -21.57 -11.54
CA VAL A 30 -47.75 -20.12 -11.31
C VAL A 30 -48.48 -19.92 -9.97
N PRO A 31 -47.79 -19.56 -8.87
CA PRO A 31 -48.50 -19.30 -7.63
C PRO A 31 -49.46 -18.16 -7.89
N SER A 32 -50.71 -18.29 -7.43
CA SER A 32 -51.69 -17.22 -7.44
C SER A 32 -51.02 -15.96 -6.88
N MET A 33 -50.83 -14.97 -7.74
CA MET A 33 -50.00 -13.82 -7.45
C MET A 33 -50.68 -12.99 -6.37
N ASN A 34 -50.28 -13.24 -5.13
CA ASN A 34 -50.84 -12.62 -3.95
C ASN A 34 -50.43 -11.13 -4.05
N ARG A 35 -51.39 -10.22 -4.26
CA ARG A 35 -51.10 -8.78 -4.44
C ARG A 35 -50.26 -8.21 -3.29
N ARG A 36 -50.37 -8.81 -2.10
CA ARG A 36 -49.55 -8.51 -0.92
C ARG A 36 -48.09 -8.94 -1.08
N ALA A 37 -47.82 -10.08 -1.71
CA ALA A 37 -46.46 -10.56 -1.98
C ALA A 37 -45.72 -9.67 -2.99
N LEU A 38 -46.44 -9.08 -3.96
CA LEU A 38 -45.89 -8.11 -4.91
C LEU A 38 -45.48 -6.80 -4.22
N LEU A 39 -46.26 -6.33 -3.25
CA LEU A 39 -45.98 -5.11 -2.48
C LEU A 39 -44.82 -5.32 -1.48
N THR A 40 -44.67 -6.52 -0.92
CA THR A 40 -43.52 -6.85 -0.07
C THR A 40 -42.24 -7.05 -0.89
N SER A 41 -42.34 -7.56 -2.13
CA SER A 41 -41.16 -7.68 -2.99
C SER A 41 -40.67 -6.33 -3.51
N SER A 42 -41.56 -5.37 -3.78
CA SER A 42 -41.17 -4.04 -4.27
C SER A 42 -40.51 -3.20 -3.19
N THR A 43 -40.97 -3.29 -1.94
CA THR A 43 -40.35 -2.62 -0.78
C THR A 43 -38.97 -3.21 -0.45
N ALA A 44 -38.80 -4.52 -0.53
CA ALA A 44 -37.49 -5.16 -0.37
C ALA A 44 -36.50 -4.74 -1.47
N LEU A 45 -36.93 -4.68 -2.73
CA LEU A 45 -36.08 -4.25 -3.84
C LEU A 45 -35.67 -2.77 -3.71
N ALA A 46 -36.62 -1.90 -3.35
CA ALA A 46 -36.36 -0.49 -3.11
C ALA A 46 -35.38 -0.27 -1.95
N ALA A 47 -35.50 -1.06 -0.87
CA ALA A 47 -34.56 -1.01 0.24
C ALA A 47 -33.14 -1.40 -0.20
N THR A 48 -32.96 -2.47 -0.98
CA THR A 48 -31.63 -2.87 -1.46
C THR A 48 -30.98 -1.83 -2.40
N ALA A 49 -31.79 -1.15 -3.23
CA ALA A 49 -31.30 -0.07 -4.08
C ALA A 49 -30.86 1.18 -3.29
N LEU A 50 -31.57 1.50 -2.20
CA LEU A 50 -31.20 2.59 -1.29
C LEU A 50 -29.90 2.28 -0.52
N LEU A 51 -29.59 1.02 -0.22
CA LEU A 51 -28.31 0.64 0.40
C LEU A 51 -27.13 0.75 -0.58
N ALA A 52 -27.32 0.45 -1.87
CA ALA A 52 -26.28 0.61 -2.89
C ALA A 52 -26.03 2.08 -3.28
N ALA A 53 -26.96 2.99 -2.98
CA ALA A 53 -26.84 4.41 -3.27
C ALA A 53 -25.91 5.19 -2.32
N CYS A 54 -25.41 4.56 -1.24
CA CYS A 54 -24.51 5.22 -0.28
C CYS A 54 -23.11 5.55 -0.84
N GLY A 55 -22.81 5.19 -2.10
CA GLY A 55 -21.59 5.64 -2.80
C GLY A 55 -20.27 5.10 -2.21
N PHE A 56 -20.33 4.08 -1.37
CA PHE A 56 -19.14 3.42 -0.83
C PHE A 56 -18.41 2.67 -1.94
N GLN A 57 -17.20 3.13 -2.27
CA GLN A 57 -16.27 2.43 -3.15
C GLN A 57 -15.10 1.90 -2.31
N LEU A 58 -14.65 0.67 -2.59
CA LEU A 58 -13.46 0.11 -1.98
C LEU A 58 -12.27 1.05 -2.16
N ARG A 59 -11.60 1.37 -1.04
CA ARG A 59 -10.41 2.24 -1.05
C ARG A 59 -9.35 1.63 -1.96
N GLN A 60 -9.03 2.34 -3.03
CA GLN A 60 -7.97 1.91 -3.94
C GLN A 60 -6.61 2.25 -3.33
N PRO A 61 -5.58 1.41 -3.58
CA PRO A 61 -4.22 1.76 -3.21
C PRO A 61 -3.80 3.06 -3.92
N PRO A 62 -2.95 3.89 -3.30
CA PRO A 62 -2.43 5.09 -3.94
C PRO A 62 -1.69 4.70 -5.22
N ARG A 63 -2.02 5.34 -6.36
CA ARG A 63 -1.31 5.13 -7.62
C ARG A 63 -0.26 6.21 -7.78
N MET A 64 0.99 5.80 -7.97
CA MET A 64 2.10 6.72 -8.25
C MET A 64 2.25 6.92 -9.76
N VAL A 65 2.62 8.14 -10.14
CA VAL A 65 2.91 8.51 -11.54
C VAL A 65 4.37 8.22 -11.92
N PHE A 66 5.26 8.13 -10.93
CA PHE A 66 6.67 7.78 -11.08
C PHE A 66 6.88 6.28 -10.88
N ARG A 67 7.86 5.70 -11.58
CA ARG A 67 8.17 4.26 -11.50
C ARG A 67 9.33 3.94 -10.58
N THR A 68 10.25 4.88 -10.40
CA THR A 68 11.46 4.66 -9.61
C THR A 68 11.60 5.75 -8.56
N VAL A 69 12.02 5.35 -7.36
CA VAL A 69 12.23 6.29 -6.25
C VAL A 69 13.53 5.95 -5.52
N SER A 70 14.32 6.95 -5.17
CA SER A 70 15.47 6.78 -4.29
C SER A 70 15.15 7.32 -2.89
N LEU A 71 15.64 6.63 -1.87
CA LEU A 71 15.49 7.04 -0.46
C LEU A 71 16.82 7.61 0.02
N SER A 72 16.80 8.84 0.54
CA SER A 72 18.00 9.55 0.98
C SER A 72 17.76 10.26 2.31
N GLY A 73 18.83 10.58 3.05
CA GLY A 73 18.75 11.32 4.31
C GLY A 73 18.25 10.53 5.52
N PHE A 74 18.05 9.21 5.38
CA PHE A 74 17.75 8.32 6.50
C PHE A 74 19.02 7.90 7.24
N ALA A 75 18.89 7.59 8.53
CA ALA A 75 19.96 6.94 9.30
C ALA A 75 20.27 5.54 8.75
N ASN A 76 21.51 5.07 8.97
CA ASN A 76 21.91 3.71 8.62
C ASN A 76 20.97 2.69 9.27
N ASN A 77 20.42 1.77 8.48
CA ASN A 77 19.44 0.76 8.92
C ASN A 77 18.18 1.37 9.58
N SER A 78 17.71 2.55 9.13
CA SER A 78 16.47 3.13 9.66
C SER A 78 15.28 2.20 9.41
N PRO A 79 14.50 1.84 10.45
CA PRO A 79 13.29 1.06 10.30
C PRO A 79 12.22 1.79 9.46
N MET A 80 12.20 3.13 9.50
CA MET A 80 11.31 3.95 8.66
C MET A 80 11.65 3.78 7.19
N ALA A 81 12.94 3.82 6.84
CA ALA A 81 13.38 3.62 5.47
C ALA A 81 13.00 2.23 4.94
N THR A 82 13.21 1.18 5.75
CA THR A 82 12.86 -0.20 5.38
C THR A 82 11.36 -0.39 5.17
N GLU A 83 10.52 0.15 6.06
CA GLU A 83 9.07 0.04 5.92
C GLU A 83 8.55 0.86 4.74
N LEU A 84 9.06 2.07 4.56
CA LEU A 84 8.69 2.93 3.45
C LEU A 84 9.11 2.35 2.10
N ALA A 85 10.29 1.72 2.02
CA ALA A 85 10.73 0.99 0.83
C ALA A 85 9.76 -0.13 0.47
N ARG A 86 9.42 -1.00 1.43
CA ARG A 86 8.44 -2.09 1.21
C ARG A 86 7.08 -1.56 0.76
N ALA A 87 6.57 -0.52 1.42
CA ALA A 87 5.27 0.04 1.10
C ALA A 87 5.24 0.72 -0.29
N LEU A 88 6.36 1.24 -0.76
CA LEU A 88 6.52 1.75 -2.13
C LEU A 88 6.57 0.61 -3.16
N GLU A 89 7.28 -0.47 -2.87
CA GLU A 89 7.33 -1.67 -3.73
C GLU A 89 5.94 -2.33 -3.85
N ASP A 90 5.20 -2.43 -2.75
CA ASP A 90 3.81 -2.92 -2.72
C ASP A 90 2.87 -2.06 -3.58
N SER A 91 3.19 -0.77 -3.74
CA SER A 91 2.46 0.15 -4.62
C SER A 91 2.90 0.10 -6.10
N GLY A 92 3.90 -0.73 -6.43
CA GLY A 92 4.42 -0.93 -7.78
C GLY A 92 5.54 0.03 -8.19
N VAL A 93 6.19 0.68 -7.22
CA VAL A 93 7.35 1.59 -7.45
C VAL A 93 8.63 0.85 -7.10
N THR A 94 9.63 0.87 -7.98
CA THR A 94 10.94 0.26 -7.70
C THR A 94 11.80 1.20 -6.87
N VAL A 95 12.28 0.73 -5.72
CA VAL A 95 13.14 1.51 -4.83
C VAL A 95 14.60 1.31 -5.21
N ILE A 96 15.34 2.40 -5.36
CA ILE A 96 16.78 2.42 -5.63
C ILE A 96 17.45 2.86 -4.34
N GLU A 97 18.08 1.92 -3.64
CA GLU A 97 18.60 2.13 -2.29
C GLU A 97 19.83 3.05 -2.25
N THR A 98 20.60 3.13 -3.34
CA THR A 98 21.87 3.86 -3.35
C THR A 98 21.86 5.01 -4.35
N ALA A 99 22.16 6.23 -3.88
CA ALA A 99 22.37 7.40 -4.74
C ALA A 99 23.46 7.17 -5.80
N LEU A 100 24.47 6.34 -5.49
CA LEU A 100 25.51 5.92 -6.44
C LEU A 100 24.94 5.16 -7.65
N GLN A 101 23.88 4.36 -7.48
CA GLN A 101 23.24 3.66 -8.60
C GLN A 101 22.51 4.63 -9.51
N VAL A 102 21.88 5.67 -8.93
CA VAL A 102 21.25 6.76 -9.70
C VAL A 102 22.30 7.56 -10.46
N ALA A 103 23.40 7.94 -9.79
CA ALA A 103 24.51 8.67 -10.42
C ALA A 103 25.23 7.84 -11.50
N ALA A 104 25.41 6.53 -11.28
CA ALA A 104 25.96 5.62 -12.28
C ALA A 104 25.04 5.48 -13.50
N ALA A 105 23.72 5.37 -13.29
CA ALA A 105 22.75 5.35 -14.39
C ALA A 105 22.72 6.67 -15.18
N ALA A 106 22.93 7.81 -14.51
CA ALA A 106 23.01 9.12 -15.15
C ALA A 106 24.33 9.34 -15.91
N SER A 107 25.45 8.80 -15.42
CA SER A 107 26.79 8.97 -16.02
C SER A 107 27.17 7.91 -17.05
N ALA A 108 26.62 6.69 -16.95
CA ALA A 108 26.72 5.67 -18.00
C ALA A 108 25.99 6.09 -19.31
N ALA A 109 25.16 7.14 -19.23
CA ALA A 109 24.37 7.69 -20.32
C ALA A 109 25.15 8.59 -21.29
N SER A 110 26.43 8.33 -21.56
CA SER A 110 27.18 8.99 -22.64
C SER A 110 26.72 8.58 -24.06
N GLY A 111 25.60 7.86 -24.18
CA GLY A 111 24.96 7.50 -25.46
C GLY A 111 23.42 7.45 -25.46
N ALA A 112 22.76 7.16 -24.33
CA ALA A 112 21.32 7.34 -24.14
C ALA A 112 20.98 7.21 -22.64
N ALA A 113 20.32 8.22 -22.05
CA ALA A 113 19.84 8.12 -20.68
C ALA A 113 18.76 7.03 -20.57
N PRO A 114 18.78 6.20 -19.51
CA PRO A 114 17.73 5.20 -19.33
C PRO A 114 16.38 5.89 -19.16
N ALA A 115 15.36 5.41 -19.88
CA ALA A 115 14.03 6.04 -19.95
C ALA A 115 13.36 6.24 -18.58
N TRP A 116 13.73 5.44 -17.57
CA TRP A 116 13.20 5.57 -16.22
C TRP A 116 13.70 6.81 -15.48
N LEU A 117 14.86 7.37 -15.86
CA LEU A 117 15.48 8.51 -15.19
C LEU A 117 14.63 9.79 -15.31
N ALA A 118 13.90 9.95 -16.42
CA ALA A 118 12.98 11.08 -16.64
C ALA A 118 11.79 11.08 -15.66
N SER A 119 11.44 9.91 -15.11
CA SER A 119 10.37 9.76 -14.11
C SER A 119 10.91 9.49 -12.70
N HIS A 120 12.23 9.64 -12.49
CA HIS A 120 12.86 9.35 -11.21
C HIS A 120 12.61 10.46 -10.20
N VAL A 121 12.34 10.04 -8.96
CA VAL A 121 12.06 10.92 -7.84
C VAL A 121 12.95 10.52 -6.66
N THR A 122 13.43 11.49 -5.91
CA THR A 122 14.22 11.26 -4.69
C THR A 122 13.40 11.71 -3.49
N LEU A 123 13.05 10.78 -2.60
CA LEU A 123 12.50 11.10 -1.30
C LEU A 123 13.66 11.31 -0.33
N GLN A 124 13.75 12.53 0.20
CA GLN A 124 14.78 12.91 1.16
C GLN A 124 14.16 13.09 2.54
N ALA A 125 14.56 12.25 3.49
CA ALA A 125 14.29 12.47 4.89
C ALA A 125 15.18 13.60 5.41
N LEU A 126 14.56 14.56 6.08
CA LEU A 126 15.19 15.68 6.77
C LEU A 126 15.22 15.45 8.28
N ASN A 127 14.19 14.75 8.80
CA ASN A 127 14.11 14.31 10.18
C ASN A 127 13.34 12.99 10.25
N ASP A 128 13.86 12.03 11.00
CA ASP A 128 13.21 10.75 11.33
C ASP A 128 13.59 10.44 12.78
N THR A 129 12.76 10.91 13.70
CA THR A 129 13.04 10.83 15.15
C THR A 129 11.85 10.24 15.90
N ARG A 130 12.17 9.43 16.90
CA ARG A 130 11.23 8.89 17.88
C ARG A 130 11.55 9.53 19.22
N ASP A 131 10.51 9.95 19.91
CA ASP A 131 10.64 10.69 21.16
C ASP A 131 9.61 10.21 22.17
N GLU A 132 9.90 10.42 23.45
CA GLU A 132 9.06 10.05 24.57
C GLU A 132 9.13 11.16 25.62
N ALA A 133 7.97 11.68 26.00
CA ALA A 133 7.87 12.79 26.94
C ALA A 133 6.88 12.47 28.06
N VAL A 134 7.13 12.97 29.27
CA VAL A 134 6.15 12.86 30.36
C VAL A 134 4.95 13.75 30.05
N ALA A 135 3.76 13.15 29.98
CA ALA A 135 2.51 13.87 29.75
C ALA A 135 1.86 14.32 31.05
N SER A 136 1.90 13.48 32.09
CA SER A 136 1.28 13.78 33.39
C SER A 136 2.06 13.19 34.57
N THR A 137 1.94 13.85 35.71
CA THR A 137 2.52 13.41 37.00
C THR A 137 1.47 13.46 38.12
N THR A 138 1.69 12.69 39.18
CA THR A 138 0.89 12.75 40.41
C THR A 138 1.27 13.94 41.30
N ALA A 139 0.48 14.18 42.34
CA ALA A 139 0.80 15.14 43.41
C ALA A 139 2.13 14.85 44.14
N TYR A 140 2.66 13.61 44.03
CA TYR A 140 3.97 13.22 44.56
C TYR A 140 5.07 13.19 43.48
N SER A 141 4.85 13.87 42.35
CA SER A 141 5.79 13.95 41.21
C SER A 141 6.14 12.62 40.53
N GLN A 142 5.33 11.58 40.73
CA GLN A 142 5.48 10.31 40.00
C GLN A 142 4.85 10.40 38.61
N VAL A 143 5.51 9.85 37.59
CA VAL A 143 4.99 9.80 36.21
C VAL A 143 3.73 8.93 36.15
N ARG A 144 2.69 9.42 35.47
CA ARG A 144 1.44 8.66 35.25
C ARG A 144 1.14 8.42 33.80
N ASP A 145 1.42 9.38 32.94
CA ASP A 145 1.24 9.22 31.50
C ASP A 145 2.52 9.62 30.76
N LEU A 146 2.82 8.85 29.73
CA LEU A 146 3.90 9.09 28.79
C LEU A 146 3.30 9.38 27.41
N SER A 147 3.80 10.42 26.76
CA SER A 147 3.46 10.79 25.38
C SER A 147 4.53 10.22 24.46
N ILE A 148 4.18 9.20 23.70
CA ILE A 148 5.02 8.58 22.68
C ILE A 148 4.85 9.36 21.39
N ARG A 149 5.94 9.85 20.81
CA ARG A 149 5.94 10.75 19.66
C ARG A 149 6.80 10.21 18.54
N THR A 150 6.39 10.44 17.31
CA THR A 150 7.20 10.13 16.12
C THR A 150 7.11 11.32 15.18
N PHE A 151 8.29 11.85 14.85
CA PHE A 151 8.47 13.03 14.00
C PHE A 151 9.13 12.58 12.71
N PHE A 152 8.46 12.87 11.59
CA PHE A 152 9.00 12.59 10.27
C PHE A 152 8.88 13.83 9.39
N LYS A 153 10.02 14.40 9.02
CA LYS A 153 10.11 15.52 8.09
C LYS A 153 10.80 15.06 6.82
N PHE A 154 10.18 15.29 5.68
CA PHE A 154 10.71 14.88 4.39
C PHE A 154 10.47 15.94 3.33
N GLN A 155 11.23 15.85 2.25
CA GLN A 155 10.97 16.56 1.01
C GLN A 155 11.10 15.59 -0.15
N VAL A 156 10.54 15.97 -1.30
CA VAL A 156 10.63 15.16 -2.51
C VAL A 156 11.25 16.00 -3.60
N LEU A 157 12.35 15.50 -4.15
CA LEU A 157 13.09 16.10 -5.24
C LEU A 157 12.83 15.32 -6.53
N ARG A 158 12.85 16.02 -7.66
CA ARG A 158 12.92 15.39 -8.97
C ARG A 158 14.37 14.97 -9.26
N GLY A 159 14.59 14.12 -10.27
CA GLY A 159 15.93 13.74 -10.73
C GLY A 159 16.86 14.90 -11.14
N ASP A 160 16.34 16.11 -11.39
CA ASP A 160 17.14 17.33 -11.64
C ASP A 160 17.54 18.07 -10.34
N GLY A 161 17.07 17.61 -9.18
CA GLY A 161 17.27 18.26 -7.88
C GLY A 161 16.25 19.35 -7.55
N SER A 162 15.30 19.65 -8.44
CA SER A 162 14.21 20.59 -8.16
C SER A 162 13.23 20.00 -7.15
N VAL A 163 12.65 20.87 -6.30
CA VAL A 163 11.72 20.45 -5.24
C VAL A 163 10.33 20.20 -5.84
N LEU A 164 9.88 18.94 -5.80
CA LEU A 164 8.52 18.53 -6.18
C LEU A 164 7.51 18.69 -5.04
N ILE A 165 7.89 18.21 -3.86
CA ILE A 165 7.12 18.40 -2.63
C ILE A 165 8.02 19.15 -1.64
N PRO A 166 7.60 20.34 -1.18
CA PRO A 166 8.38 21.11 -0.22
C PRO A 166 8.52 20.36 1.11
N PRO A 167 9.51 20.73 1.95
CA PRO A 167 9.68 20.20 3.29
C PRO A 167 8.36 20.11 4.04
N THR A 168 7.98 18.89 4.33
CA THR A 168 6.70 18.52 4.91
C THR A 168 6.94 17.75 6.19
N GLU A 169 6.19 18.09 7.24
CA GLU A 169 6.31 17.47 8.55
C GLU A 169 5.06 16.63 8.87
N LEU A 170 5.31 15.44 9.41
CA LEU A 170 4.33 14.47 9.88
C LEU A 170 4.67 14.11 11.32
N ASN A 171 3.79 14.48 12.24
CA ASN A 171 3.98 14.24 13.67
C ASN A 171 2.80 13.43 14.20
N LEU A 172 3.10 12.30 14.82
CA LEU A 172 2.12 11.49 15.54
C LEU A 172 2.49 11.44 17.01
N ALA A 173 1.48 11.58 17.86
CA ALA A 173 1.59 11.43 19.30
C ALA A 173 0.48 10.51 19.81
N ARG A 174 0.82 9.67 20.78
CA ARG A 174 -0.09 8.78 21.50
C ARG A 174 0.32 8.74 22.96
N ASP A 175 -0.65 8.91 23.84
CA ASP A 175 -0.39 8.85 25.28
C ASP A 175 -0.68 7.45 25.82
N ILE A 176 0.15 6.99 26.73
CA ILE A 176 -0.01 5.72 27.43
C ILE A 176 0.07 5.92 28.95
N ALA A 177 -0.72 5.14 29.67
CA ALA A 177 -0.62 5.06 31.11
C ALA A 177 0.67 4.30 31.50
N TYR A 178 1.43 4.88 32.42
CA TYR A 178 2.68 4.35 32.94
C TYR A 178 2.55 3.93 34.41
N ASN A 179 3.12 2.77 34.71
CA ASN A 179 3.26 2.27 36.07
C ASN A 179 4.67 1.71 36.25
N GLU A 180 5.42 2.28 37.18
CA GLU A 180 6.80 1.86 37.47
C GLU A 180 6.90 0.38 37.87
N LYS A 181 5.85 -0.18 38.49
CA LYS A 181 5.81 -1.61 38.87
C LYS A 181 5.82 -2.55 37.65
N ASP A 182 5.31 -2.08 36.52
CA ASP A 182 5.17 -2.85 35.27
C ASP A 182 6.08 -2.28 34.17
N ALA A 183 7.20 -1.65 34.55
CA ALA A 183 8.04 -0.88 33.63
C ALA A 183 8.47 -1.68 32.39
N LEU A 184 8.82 -2.96 32.53
CA LEU A 184 9.21 -3.80 31.40
C LEU A 184 8.06 -4.04 30.42
N ALA A 185 6.85 -4.32 30.93
CA ALA A 185 5.67 -4.48 30.09
C ALA A 185 5.34 -3.17 29.35
N LYS A 186 5.53 -2.02 30.02
CA LYS A 186 5.34 -0.69 29.41
C LYS A 186 6.37 -0.37 28.33
N GLN A 187 7.61 -0.86 28.44
CA GLN A 187 8.61 -0.74 27.38
C GLN A 187 8.23 -1.54 26.12
N GLU A 188 7.66 -2.74 26.29
CA GLU A 188 7.17 -3.52 25.14
C GLU A 188 5.95 -2.87 24.48
N GLU A 189 5.03 -2.34 25.28
CA GLU A 189 3.87 -1.59 24.81
C GLU A 189 4.29 -0.34 24.02
N SER A 190 5.21 0.48 24.55
CA SER A 190 5.70 1.68 23.85
C SER A 190 6.43 1.35 22.55
N ALA A 191 7.24 0.28 22.53
CA ALA A 191 7.90 -0.20 21.33
C ALA A 191 6.90 -0.65 20.26
N SER A 192 5.82 -1.32 20.66
CA SER A 192 4.73 -1.72 19.75
C SER A 192 4.01 -0.48 19.18
N LEU A 193 3.73 0.51 20.02
CA LEU A 193 3.10 1.76 19.60
C LEU A 193 3.97 2.57 18.63
N HIS A 194 5.28 2.63 18.86
CA HIS A 194 6.19 3.26 17.89
C HIS A 194 6.12 2.60 16.52
N ARG A 195 6.08 1.27 16.45
CA ARG A 195 5.93 0.55 15.18
C ARG A 195 4.59 0.86 14.51
N ALA A 196 3.49 0.84 15.27
CA ALA A 196 2.16 1.16 14.74
C ALA A 196 2.06 2.61 14.23
N MET A 197 2.63 3.58 14.96
CA MET A 197 2.69 4.98 14.51
C MET A 197 3.57 5.14 13.27
N GLN A 198 4.68 4.41 13.19
CA GLN A 198 5.53 4.41 12.00
C GLN A 198 4.73 3.97 10.76
N THR A 199 3.98 2.87 10.85
CA THR A 199 3.12 2.39 9.75
C THR A 199 2.10 3.46 9.31
N ASP A 200 1.51 4.21 10.23
CA ASP A 200 0.59 5.31 9.88
C ASP A 200 1.32 6.48 9.20
N ILE A 201 2.51 6.87 9.67
CA ILE A 201 3.34 7.88 9.00
C ILE A 201 3.70 7.45 7.58
N VAL A 202 4.07 6.18 7.36
CA VAL A 202 4.35 5.64 6.03
C VAL A 202 3.10 5.76 5.15
N ALA A 203 1.93 5.34 5.65
CA ALA A 203 0.68 5.43 4.91
C ALA A 203 0.30 6.89 4.58
N GLN A 204 0.57 7.84 5.48
CA GLN A 204 0.39 9.28 5.24
C GLN A 204 1.36 9.80 4.18
N THR A 205 2.60 9.36 4.23
CA THR A 205 3.64 9.73 3.25
C THR A 205 3.25 9.25 1.86
N LEU A 206 2.85 7.99 1.69
CA LEU A 206 2.39 7.45 0.41
C LEU A 206 1.20 8.23 -0.17
N ARG A 207 0.25 8.65 0.67
CA ARG A 207 -0.87 9.50 0.23
C ARG A 207 -0.37 10.84 -0.29
N ARG A 208 0.61 11.47 0.37
CA ARG A 208 1.20 12.74 -0.10
C ARG A 208 1.97 12.55 -1.42
N LEU A 209 2.68 11.43 -1.59
CA LEU A 209 3.35 11.11 -2.85
C LEU A 209 2.37 10.90 -4.00
N SER A 210 1.18 10.35 -3.74
CA SER A 210 0.16 10.13 -4.77
C SER A 210 -0.46 11.41 -5.35
N VAL A 211 -0.19 12.57 -4.74
CA VAL A 211 -0.64 13.88 -5.24
C VAL A 211 0.22 14.37 -6.42
N ILE A 212 1.42 13.82 -6.59
CA ILE A 212 2.34 14.22 -7.67
C ILE A 212 1.67 13.95 -9.02
N ARG A 213 1.64 14.98 -9.88
CA ARG A 213 1.03 14.92 -11.21
C ARG A 213 2.08 14.59 -12.27
N PRO A 214 1.70 13.93 -13.37
CA PRO A 214 2.65 13.62 -14.45
C PRO A 214 3.27 14.88 -15.07
N SER A 215 2.51 15.98 -15.15
CA SER A 215 3.01 17.27 -15.65
C SER A 215 4.13 17.88 -14.79
N GLN A 216 4.26 17.46 -13.53
CA GLN A 216 5.32 17.90 -12.63
C GLN A 216 6.58 17.04 -12.75
N LEU A 217 6.55 15.91 -13.46
CA LEU A 217 7.73 15.07 -13.66
C LEU A 217 8.53 15.48 -14.90
N THR A 218 7.87 16.09 -15.90
CA THR A 218 8.54 16.58 -17.10
C THR A 218 9.55 17.65 -16.71
N GLN A 219 10.82 17.41 -17.04
CA GLN A 219 11.89 18.40 -16.93
C GLN A 219 11.53 19.62 -17.81
N PRO A 220 11.67 20.85 -17.31
CA PRO A 220 11.44 22.05 -18.11
C PRO A 220 12.43 22.17 -19.27
#